data_AF-A0A816HT97-F1
#
_entry.id   AF-A0A816HT97-F1
#
_cell.length_a   1.000
_cell.length_b   1.000
_cell.length_c   1.000
_cell.angle_alpha   90.00
_cell.angle_beta   90.00
_cell.angle_gamma   90.00
#
_symmetry.space_group_name_H-M   'P 1'
#
loop_
_entity.id
_entity.type
_entity.pdbx_description
1 polymer ?
#
loop_
_entity_poly.entity_id
_entity_poly.type
_entity_poly.pdbx_seq_one_letter_code
_entity_poly.pdbx_strand_id
1 'polypeptide(L)' 'QCSKYVEPITCAFNNCVWRWEGLLQSKPGTEPKEVSGDWKYADNAYYRFDENVNAAVVWLRLIIYAKAK' A
#
# COMPACT_ATOMS: atom_id res chain seq x y z
N GLN A 1 7.00 18.67 8.25
CA GLN A 1 5.92 19.51 8.81
C GLN A 1 4.79 18.58 9.21
N CYS A 2 4.48 18.47 10.50
CA CYS A 2 3.47 17.54 11.01
C CYS A 2 2.05 18.11 10.82
N SER A 3 1.03 17.23 10.83
CA SER A 3 -0.39 17.60 10.81
C SER A 3 -0.92 18.30 9.54
N LYS A 4 -0.22 18.16 8.41
CA LYS A 4 -0.77 18.52 7.10
C LYS A 4 -1.44 17.31 6.47
N TYR A 5 -2.52 17.54 5.73
CA TYR A 5 -3.03 16.55 4.79
C TYR A 5 -1.94 16.29 3.74
N VAL A 6 -1.45 15.06 3.69
CA VAL A 6 -0.46 14.61 2.71
C VAL A 6 -1.15 13.51 1.93
N GLU A 7 -1.25 13.69 0.61
CA GLU A 7 -1.62 12.59 -0.28
C GLU A 7 -0.42 11.63 -0.37
N PRO A 8 -0.50 10.43 0.22
CA PRO A 8 0.64 9.54 0.30
C PRO A 8 0.86 8.89 -1.07
N ILE A 9 1.88 9.35 -1.81
CA ILE A 9 2.28 8.75 -3.10
C ILE A 9 3.11 7.49 -2.86
N THR A 10 3.94 7.49 -1.82
CA THR A 10 4.83 6.38 -1.44
C THR A 10 4.90 6.23 0.07
N CYS A 11 5.19 5.02 0.55
CA CYS A 11 5.49 4.74 1.95
C CYS A 11 6.70 3.81 2.00
N ALA A 12 7.60 4.03 2.97
CA ALA A 12 8.82 3.26 3.13
C ALA A 12 8.89 2.65 4.54
N PHE A 13 9.32 1.40 4.60
CA PHE A 13 9.46 0.60 5.81
C PHE A 13 10.92 0.17 5.93
N ASN A 14 11.43 0.06 7.15
CA ASN A 14 12.80 -0.42 7.40
C ASN A 14 12.83 -1.22 8.70
N ASN A 15 13.54 -2.35 8.71
CA ASN A 15 13.72 -3.22 9.87
C ASN A 15 12.40 -3.70 10.52
N CYS A 16 11.37 -3.94 9.72
CA CYS A 16 10.08 -4.43 10.21
C CYS A 16 9.48 -5.50 9.29
N VAL A 17 8.51 -6.26 9.80
CA VAL A 17 7.66 -7.12 8.97
C VAL A 17 6.38 -6.37 8.67
N TRP A 18 5.97 -6.32 7.41
CA TRP A 18 4.83 -5.54 6.97
C TRP A 18 3.93 -6.33 6.02
N ARG A 19 2.65 -5.99 6.01
CA ARG A 19 1.65 -6.44 5.02
C ARG A 19 0.71 -5.29 4.72
N TRP A 20 -0.08 -5.43 3.67
CA TRP A 20 -1.09 -4.44 3.32
C TRP A 20 -2.39 -5.13 2.92
N GLU A 21 -3.49 -4.40 3.07
CA GLU A 21 -4.77 -4.72 2.46
C GLU A 21 -5.44 -3.44 1.99
N GLY A 22 -6.29 -3.54 0.99
CA GLY A 22 -6.93 -2.37 0.46
C GLY A 22 -8.12 -2.69 -0.43
N LEU A 23 -8.81 -1.62 -0.80
CA LEU A 23 -9.94 -1.63 -1.71
C LEU A 23 -9.51 -0.89 -2.97
N LEU A 24 -9.31 -1.64 -4.04
CA LEU A 24 -8.75 -1.15 -5.29
C LEU A 24 -9.86 -0.97 -6.32
N GLN A 25 -9.91 0.21 -6.93
CA GLN A 25 -10.80 0.48 -8.06
C GLN A 25 -9.94 0.70 -9.31
N SER A 26 -10.03 -0.23 -10.26
CA SER A 26 -9.20 -0.20 -11.47
C SER A 26 -9.63 0.86 -12.48
N LYS A 27 -10.93 1.19 -12.53
CA LYS A 27 -11.49 2.28 -13.36
C LYS A 27 -12.63 2.99 -12.63
N PRO A 28 -12.85 4.30 -12.87
CA PRO A 28 -14.02 4.98 -12.35
C PRO A 28 -15.33 4.26 -12.75
N GLY A 29 -16.19 4.03 -11.77
CA GLY A 29 -17.49 3.37 -11.99
C GLY A 29 -17.46 1.84 -11.99
N THR A 30 -16.30 1.19 -11.89
CA THR A 30 -16.24 -0.27 -11.70
C THR A 30 -16.33 -0.66 -10.23
N GLU A 31 -16.85 -1.85 -9.95
CA GLU A 31 -16.89 -2.39 -8.59
C GLU A 31 -15.46 -2.47 -8.00
N PRO A 32 -15.23 -1.89 -6.81
CA PRO A 32 -13.94 -2.01 -6.14
C PRO A 32 -13.69 -3.44 -5.65
N LYS A 33 -12.43 -3.88 -5.71
CA LYS A 33 -12.02 -5.21 -5.26
C LYS A 33 -11.18 -5.12 -4.01
N GLU A 34 -11.46 -5.99 -3.05
CA GLU A 34 -10.57 -6.19 -1.92
C GLU A 34 -9.34 -6.98 -2.37
N VAL A 35 -8.18 -6.45 -2.02
CA VAL A 35 -6.87 -7.02 -2.34
C VAL A 35 -5.99 -6.96 -1.10
N SER A 36 -5.09 -7.94 -0.96
CA SER A 36 -4.12 -7.95 0.13
C SER A 36 -2.81 -8.57 -0.33
N GLY A 37 -1.74 -8.20 0.36
CA GLY A 37 -0.42 -8.81 0.20
C GLY A 37 -0.03 -9.60 1.43
N ASP A 38 0.77 -10.64 1.21
CA ASP A 38 1.36 -11.42 2.29
C ASP A 38 2.33 -10.59 3.14
N TRP A 39 2.60 -11.09 4.34
CA TRP A 39 3.65 -10.53 5.20
C TRP A 39 5.01 -10.67 4.53
N LYS A 40 5.71 -9.55 4.38
CA LYS A 40 7.06 -9.47 3.83
C LYS A 40 7.98 -8.76 4.81
N TYR A 41 9.27 -9.12 4.80
CA TYR A 41 10.28 -8.38 5.54
C TYR A 41 10.64 -7.11 4.75
N ALA A 42 10.64 -5.97 5.42
CA ALA A 42 11.18 -4.73 4.86
C ALA A 42 12.66 -4.64 5.19
N ASP A 43 13.49 -5.01 4.21
CA ASP A 43 14.91 -4.68 4.21
C ASP A 43 15.11 -3.20 3.79
N ASN A 44 16.35 -2.85 3.44
CA ASN A 44 16.67 -1.51 2.96
C ASN A 44 16.31 -1.34 1.46
N ALA A 45 15.04 -1.52 1.11
CA ALA A 45 14.53 -1.41 -0.26
C ALA A 45 13.14 -0.76 -0.33
N TYR A 46 12.79 -0.32 -1.54
CA TYR A 46 11.44 0.15 -1.85
C TYR A 46 10.58 -1.03 -2.32
N TYR A 47 9.45 -1.22 -1.65
CA TYR A 47 8.47 -2.24 -2.02
C TYR A 47 7.22 -1.62 -2.62
N ARG A 48 6.67 -2.28 -3.64
CA ARG A 48 5.38 -1.90 -4.23
C ARG A 48 4.25 -2.62 -3.51
N PHE A 49 3.13 -1.92 -3.33
CA PHE A 49 1.91 -2.52 -2.79
C PHE A 49 1.29 -3.48 -3.81
N ASP A 50 1.36 -3.19 -5.11
CA ASP A 50 0.92 -4.12 -6.15
C ASP A 50 2.00 -4.25 -7.24
N GLU A 51 2.50 -5.47 -7.44
CA GLU A 51 3.56 -5.78 -8.41
C GLU A 51 2.99 -5.95 -9.84
N ASN A 52 1.68 -6.17 -9.97
CA ASN A 52 1.02 -6.46 -11.25
C ASN A 52 0.39 -5.23 -11.90
N VAL A 53 0.34 -4.11 -11.20
CA VAL A 53 -0.31 -2.90 -11.68
C VAL A 53 0.73 -1.94 -12.27
N ASN A 54 0.78 -1.91 -13.61
CA ASN A 54 1.53 -0.93 -14.39
C ASN A 54 0.74 0.38 -14.66
N ALA A 55 -0.35 0.64 -13.94
CA ALA A 55 -1.27 1.75 -14.19
C ALA A 55 -1.57 2.57 -12.93
N ALA A 56 -2.05 3.80 -13.11
CA ALA A 56 -2.58 4.61 -12.00
C ALA A 56 -3.80 3.90 -11.40
N VAL A 57 -3.65 3.37 -10.19
CA VAL A 57 -4.74 2.77 -9.42
C VAL A 57 -5.26 3.73 -8.39
N VAL A 58 -6.59 3.80 -8.28
CA VAL A 58 -7.26 4.53 -7.22
C VAL A 58 -7.49 3.56 -6.06
N TRP A 59 -6.72 3.75 -5.00
CA TRP A 59 -6.99 3.10 -3.72
C TRP A 59 -8.11 3.86 -3.03
N LEU A 60 -9.27 3.24 -2.88
CA LEU A 60 -10.36 3.78 -2.05
C LEU A 60 -10.05 3.61 -0.57
N ARG A 61 -9.30 2.55 -0.24
CA ARG A 61 -8.78 2.27 1.09
C ARG A 61 -7.45 1.56 0.94
N LEU A 62 -6.43 2.00 1.66
CA LEU A 62 -5.16 1.28 1.81
C LEU A 62 -4.80 1.26 3.30
N ILE A 63 -4.67 0.07 3.85
CA ILE A 63 -4.26 -0.15 5.24
C ILE A 63 -2.93 -0.90 5.21
N ILE A 64 -1.96 -0.37 5.93
CA ILE A 64 -0.65 -0.99 6.06
C ILE A 64 -0.44 -1.40 7.52
N TYR A 65 -0.12 -2.67 7.70
CA TYR A 65 0.21 -3.24 9.00
C TYR A 65 1.72 -3.42 9.06
N ALA A 66 2.34 -2.90 10.12
CA ALA A 66 3.75 -3.11 10.41
C ALA A 66 3.90 -3.57 11.85
N LYS A 67 4.84 -4.49 12.08
CA LYS A 67 5.23 -4.92 13.42
C LYS A 67 6.75 -4.92 13.53
N ALA A 68 7.24 -4.61 14.73
CA ALA A 68 8.63 -4.80 15.06
C ALA A 68 9.01 -6.27 14.84
N LYS A 69 10.26 -6.49 14.43
CA LYS A 69 10.82 -7.83 14.27
C LYS A 69 10.87 -8.57 15.60
#